data_AF-D4J6H3-F1
#
_entry.id   AF-D4J6H3-F1
#
_cell.length_a   1.000
_cell.length_b   1.000
_cell.length_c   1.000
_cell.angle_alpha   90.00
_cell.angle_beta   90.00
_cell.angle_gamma   90.00
#
_symmetry.space_group_name_H-M   'P 1'
#
loop_
_entity.id
_entity.type
_entity.pdbx_description
1 polymer ?
#
loop_
_entity_poly.entity_id
_entity_poly.type
_entity_poly.pdbx_seq_one_letter_code
_entity_poly.pdbx_strand_id
1 'polypeptide(L)'
;MRYYNQTNYPHVPYPTLTDLPELGRSDTTVRDAGCGLCASCMVVENMTGREFPLIDCLELSINVNANHSPGTDLTVLGPYIAERFDLDLVITDDPELLRAHLKKGYMAVACSAGDRPEEDYIGVFSHGGHFIAVVGIEEDGEHITVLDPSLMPDKYQEDGRRDKVIVNGNVLHTTMKVLAEDCRYREIKYYADGDFKKWLEQEEPDANKDRYFLFSPKASESR
;
A
#
# COMPACT_ATOMS: atom_id res chain seq x y z
N MET A 1 -5.32 -17.87 -1.48
CA MET A 1 -4.88 -16.51 -1.11
C MET A 1 -6.09 -15.59 -1.17
N ARG A 2 -6.34 -14.81 -0.13
CA ARG A 2 -7.42 -13.80 -0.09
C ARG A 2 -6.97 -12.60 -0.92
N TYR A 3 -7.88 -12.06 -1.74
CA TYR A 3 -7.57 -10.99 -2.67
C TYR A 3 -8.73 -9.98 -2.72
N TYR A 4 -8.38 -8.69 -2.60
CA TYR A 4 -9.30 -7.57 -2.67
C TYR A 4 -8.83 -6.60 -3.75
N ASN A 5 -9.73 -6.22 -4.65
CA ASN A 5 -9.47 -5.24 -5.70
C ASN A 5 -10.41 -4.05 -5.52
N GLN A 6 -9.83 -2.89 -5.23
CA GLN A 6 -10.54 -1.64 -4.97
C GLN A 6 -11.47 -1.27 -6.13
N THR A 7 -11.10 -1.60 -7.37
CA THR A 7 -11.87 -1.24 -8.57
C THR A 7 -13.25 -1.91 -8.61
N ASN A 8 -13.45 -2.98 -7.83
CA ASN A 8 -14.75 -3.66 -7.69
C ASN A 8 -15.75 -2.90 -6.81
N TYR A 9 -15.35 -1.78 -6.17
CA TYR A 9 -16.18 -1.05 -5.21
C TYR A 9 -16.45 0.42 -5.62
N PRO A 10 -16.95 0.71 -6.84
CA PRO A 10 -17.28 2.08 -7.28
C PRO A 10 -18.49 2.70 -6.58
N HIS A 11 -19.19 1.94 -5.72
CA HIS A 11 -20.42 2.37 -5.07
C HIS A 11 -20.29 2.43 -3.55
N VAL A 12 -19.11 2.13 -3.01
CA VAL A 12 -18.83 2.17 -1.58
C VAL A 12 -18.17 3.51 -1.27
N PRO A 13 -18.87 4.45 -0.61
CA PRO A 13 -18.30 5.75 -0.29
C PRO A 13 -17.06 5.61 0.59
N TYR A 14 -16.02 6.36 0.27
CA TYR A 14 -14.82 6.47 1.08
C TYR A 14 -14.28 7.89 0.95
N PRO A 15 -14.88 8.86 1.68
CA PRO A 15 -14.51 10.25 1.58
C PRO A 15 -13.08 10.46 2.08
N THR A 16 -12.30 11.27 1.38
CA THR A 16 -10.90 11.54 1.70
C THR A 16 -10.63 13.02 1.88
N LEU A 17 -9.46 13.37 2.44
CA LEU A 17 -9.07 14.77 2.70
C LEU A 17 -10.08 15.49 3.60
N THR A 18 -10.71 14.76 4.53
CA THR A 18 -11.89 15.22 5.26
C THR A 18 -11.62 16.34 6.28
N ASP A 19 -10.37 16.57 6.64
CA ASP A 19 -9.93 17.65 7.52
C ASP A 19 -9.43 18.90 6.80
N LEU A 20 -9.36 18.87 5.47
CA LEU A 20 -8.95 20.00 4.64
C LEU A 20 -10.16 20.54 3.87
N PRO A 21 -10.86 21.59 4.35
CA PRO A 21 -12.10 22.07 3.74
C PRO A 21 -12.00 22.42 2.25
N GLU A 22 -10.84 22.89 1.79
CA GLU A 22 -10.60 23.25 0.38
C GLU A 22 -10.21 22.07 -0.50
N LEU A 23 -9.68 20.99 0.08
CA LEU A 23 -9.24 19.78 -0.64
C LEU A 23 -10.19 18.59 -0.45
N GLY A 24 -11.14 18.69 0.47
CA GLY A 24 -12.06 17.61 0.84
C GLY A 24 -12.73 16.98 -0.38
N ARG A 25 -12.68 15.65 -0.41
CA ARG A 25 -13.29 14.81 -1.44
C ARG A 25 -14.35 13.95 -0.78
N SER A 26 -15.59 14.44 -0.78
CA SER A 26 -16.74 13.71 -0.22
C SER A 26 -17.36 12.72 -1.21
N ASP A 27 -16.97 12.81 -2.48
CA ASP A 27 -17.46 12.03 -3.62
C ASP A 27 -16.56 10.83 -3.98
N THR A 28 -15.42 10.67 -3.30
CA THR A 28 -14.54 9.52 -3.51
C THR A 28 -15.15 8.23 -2.98
N THR A 29 -14.79 7.14 -3.66
CA THR A 29 -15.21 5.78 -3.33
C THR A 29 -13.99 4.91 -3.05
N VAL A 30 -14.23 3.69 -2.57
CA VAL A 30 -13.17 2.68 -2.42
C VAL A 30 -12.44 2.44 -3.75
N ARG A 31 -13.12 2.55 -4.90
CA ARG A 31 -12.44 2.45 -6.20
C ARG A 31 -11.35 3.51 -6.36
N ASP A 32 -11.59 4.72 -5.89
CA ASP A 32 -10.69 5.86 -6.11
C ASP A 32 -9.54 5.89 -5.09
N ALA A 33 -9.82 5.47 -3.86
CA ALA A 33 -8.96 5.74 -2.70
C ALA A 33 -8.69 4.52 -1.78
N GLY A 34 -9.17 3.33 -2.15
CA GLY A 34 -9.17 2.14 -1.28
C GLY A 34 -7.95 1.22 -1.38
N CYS A 35 -6.86 1.63 -2.03
CA CYS A 35 -5.66 0.79 -2.18
C CYS A 35 -5.08 0.36 -0.83
N GLY A 36 -4.95 1.29 0.12
CA GLY A 36 -4.47 1.03 1.47
C GLY A 36 -5.37 0.05 2.23
N LEU A 37 -6.70 0.27 2.18
CA LEU A 37 -7.68 -0.62 2.81
C LEU A 37 -7.56 -2.06 2.28
N CYS A 38 -7.55 -2.23 0.96
CA CYS A 38 -7.48 -3.54 0.32
C CYS A 38 -6.14 -4.23 0.60
N ALA A 39 -5.02 -3.50 0.51
CA ALA A 39 -3.69 -4.04 0.79
C ALA A 39 -3.57 -4.52 2.25
N SER A 40 -4.07 -3.73 3.20
CA SER A 40 -4.13 -4.09 4.61
C SER A 40 -4.97 -5.35 4.87
N CYS A 41 -6.18 -5.44 4.29
CA CYS A 41 -7.01 -6.65 4.39
C CYS A 41 -6.27 -7.88 3.83
N MET A 42 -5.62 -7.74 2.67
CA MET A 42 -4.86 -8.84 2.06
C MET A 42 -3.69 -9.30 2.94
N VAL A 43 -2.92 -8.37 3.53
CA VAL A 43 -1.83 -8.72 4.45
C VAL A 43 -2.36 -9.45 5.69
N VAL A 44 -3.36 -8.89 6.36
CA VAL A 44 -3.89 -9.47 7.61
C VAL A 44 -4.48 -10.85 7.37
N GLU A 45 -5.36 -11.00 6.38
CA GLU A 45 -6.07 -12.26 6.17
C GLU A 45 -5.13 -13.37 5.69
N ASN A 46 -4.16 -13.07 4.82
CA ASN A 46 -3.22 -14.08 4.34
C ASN A 46 -2.15 -14.43 5.39
N MET A 47 -1.77 -13.49 6.26
CA MET A 47 -0.78 -13.76 7.32
C MET A 47 -1.39 -14.51 8.51
N THR A 48 -2.61 -14.16 8.91
CA THR A 48 -3.22 -14.66 10.16
C THR A 48 -4.28 -15.73 9.94
N GLY A 49 -4.85 -15.83 8.74
CA GLY A 49 -6.04 -16.65 8.47
C GLY A 49 -7.32 -16.14 9.11
N ARG A 50 -7.29 -15.02 9.85
CA ARG A 50 -8.47 -14.38 10.45
C ARG A 50 -9.16 -13.50 9.41
N GLU A 51 -10.48 -13.43 9.45
CA GLU A 51 -11.24 -12.54 8.56
C GLU A 51 -11.01 -11.08 8.94
N PHE A 52 -10.76 -10.24 7.94
CA PHE A 52 -10.74 -8.79 8.07
C PHE A 52 -11.44 -8.17 6.85
N PRO A 53 -12.78 -8.23 6.82
CA PRO A 53 -13.55 -7.77 5.68
C PRO A 53 -13.26 -6.30 5.35
N LEU A 54 -13.34 -5.95 4.06
CA LEU A 54 -13.07 -4.59 3.61
C LEU A 54 -13.92 -3.52 4.31
N ILE A 55 -15.18 -3.83 4.64
CA ILE A 55 -16.06 -2.90 5.35
C ILE A 55 -15.54 -2.59 6.76
N ASP A 56 -15.02 -3.58 7.48
CA ASP A 56 -14.44 -3.40 8.80
C ASP A 56 -13.18 -2.53 8.76
N CYS A 57 -12.37 -2.69 7.71
CA CYS A 57 -11.17 -1.88 7.49
C CYS A 57 -11.53 -0.44 7.11
N LEU A 58 -12.56 -0.25 6.28
CA LEU A 58 -13.09 1.05 5.90
C LEU A 58 -13.65 1.80 7.13
N GLU A 59 -14.49 1.15 7.93
CA GLU A 59 -15.05 1.75 9.15
C GLU A 59 -13.95 2.10 10.14
N LEU A 60 -12.94 1.22 10.30
CA LEU A 60 -11.79 1.51 11.13
C LEU A 60 -11.05 2.75 10.63
N SER A 61 -10.75 2.84 9.33
CA SER A 61 -10.07 3.98 8.72
C SER A 61 -10.77 5.30 9.03
N ILE A 62 -12.10 5.35 8.85
CA ILE A 62 -12.91 6.54 9.16
C ILE A 62 -12.86 6.86 10.66
N ASN A 63 -13.02 5.86 11.52
CA ASN A 63 -13.07 6.06 12.97
C ASN A 63 -11.74 6.57 13.56
N VAL A 64 -10.61 6.22 12.93
CA VAL A 64 -9.28 6.67 13.36
C VAL A 64 -8.76 7.83 12.52
N ASN A 65 -9.59 8.40 11.65
CA ASN A 65 -9.25 9.52 10.77
C ASN A 65 -8.10 9.25 9.78
N ALA A 66 -7.85 7.99 9.43
CA ALA A 66 -6.82 7.64 8.43
C ALA A 66 -7.21 8.09 7.01
N ASN A 67 -8.48 8.46 6.78
CA ASN A 67 -8.98 9.02 5.54
C ASN A 67 -8.78 10.55 5.41
N HIS A 68 -8.07 11.19 6.34
CA HIS A 68 -7.68 12.59 6.24
C HIS A 68 -6.61 12.85 5.16
N SER A 69 -5.94 11.79 4.71
CA SER A 69 -5.01 11.85 3.58
C SER A 69 -5.71 11.66 2.22
N PRO A 70 -5.02 11.93 1.09
CA PRO A 70 -5.41 11.42 -0.22
C PRO A 70 -5.39 9.89 -0.23
N GLY A 71 -6.50 9.27 0.18
CA GLY A 71 -6.61 7.82 0.29
C GLY A 71 -6.66 7.35 1.72
N THR A 72 -5.64 6.60 2.13
CA THR A 72 -5.54 6.02 3.47
C THR A 72 -4.14 6.29 4.01
N ASP A 73 -4.06 6.85 5.21
CA ASP A 73 -2.81 6.98 5.93
C ASP A 73 -2.54 5.71 6.74
N LEU A 74 -1.59 4.90 6.29
CA LEU A 74 -1.21 3.66 6.98
C LEU A 74 -0.35 3.90 8.23
N THR A 75 0.24 5.09 8.41
CA THR A 75 0.91 5.44 9.67
C THR A 75 -0.10 5.60 10.80
N VAL A 76 -1.32 6.05 10.45
CA VAL A 76 -2.47 6.13 11.36
C VAL A 76 -3.20 4.81 11.44
N LEU A 77 -3.58 4.19 10.31
CA LEU A 77 -4.40 2.97 10.31
C LEU A 77 -3.63 1.72 10.79
N GLY A 78 -2.36 1.60 10.42
CA GLY A 78 -1.52 0.43 10.68
C GLY A 78 -1.46 0.01 12.15
N PRO A 79 -1.17 0.93 13.10
CA PRO A 79 -1.14 0.61 14.53
C PRO A 79 -2.46 0.02 15.06
N TYR A 80 -3.61 0.54 14.65
CA TYR A 80 -4.91 0.01 15.06
C TYR A 80 -5.22 -1.36 14.46
N ILE A 81 -4.77 -1.61 13.22
CA ILE A 81 -4.82 -2.96 12.62
C ILE A 81 -3.95 -3.92 13.44
N ALA A 82 -2.72 -3.52 13.74
CA ALA A 82 -1.78 -4.35 14.49
C ALA A 82 -2.34 -4.70 15.88
N GLU A 83 -2.90 -3.73 16.60
CA GLU A 83 -3.57 -3.96 17.87
C GLU A 83 -4.76 -4.93 17.73
N ARG A 84 -5.68 -4.68 16.78
CA ARG A 84 -6.88 -5.50 16.55
C ARG A 84 -6.56 -6.97 16.25
N PHE A 85 -5.44 -7.21 15.57
CA PHE A 85 -5.04 -8.55 15.12
C PHE A 85 -3.92 -9.18 15.95
N ASP A 86 -3.49 -8.55 17.03
CA ASP A 86 -2.40 -8.99 17.90
C ASP A 86 -1.07 -9.21 17.13
N LEU A 87 -0.71 -8.20 16.33
CA LEU A 87 0.47 -8.16 15.50
C LEU A 87 1.44 -7.09 16.01
N ASP A 88 2.72 -7.26 15.68
CA ASP A 88 3.72 -6.19 15.70
C ASP A 88 3.71 -5.45 14.35
N LEU A 89 4.01 -4.15 14.39
CA LEU A 89 4.15 -3.30 13.21
C LEU A 89 5.51 -2.58 13.25
N VAL A 90 6.23 -2.65 12.14
CA VAL A 90 7.40 -1.79 11.88
C VAL A 90 7.11 -0.96 10.63
N ILE A 91 7.27 0.35 10.74
CA ILE A 91 7.17 1.29 9.62
C ILE A 91 8.58 1.71 9.23
N THR A 92 8.90 1.63 7.93
CA THR A 92 10.27 1.87 7.44
C THR A 92 10.29 2.26 5.95
N ASP A 93 11.39 2.82 5.50
CA ASP A 93 11.74 3.00 4.08
C ASP A 93 12.87 2.05 3.62
N ASP A 94 13.35 1.16 4.49
CA ASP A 94 14.46 0.25 4.22
C ASP A 94 14.00 -1.05 3.51
N PRO A 95 14.36 -1.25 2.23
CA PRO A 95 13.99 -2.47 1.50
C PRO A 95 14.71 -3.72 2.03
N GLU A 96 15.85 -3.60 2.70
CA GLU A 96 16.54 -4.75 3.28
C GLU A 96 15.87 -5.21 4.58
N LEU A 97 15.28 -4.29 5.35
CA LEU A 97 14.43 -4.64 6.48
C LEU A 97 13.16 -5.38 6.00
N LEU A 98 12.52 -4.89 4.92
CA LEU A 98 11.43 -5.60 4.25
C LEU A 98 11.88 -7.01 3.82
N ARG A 99 13.03 -7.13 3.14
CA ARG A 99 13.55 -8.44 2.68
C ARG A 99 13.74 -9.40 3.84
N ALA A 100 14.35 -8.96 4.93
CA ALA A 100 14.56 -9.77 6.13
C ALA A 100 13.24 -10.17 6.80
N HIS A 101 12.24 -9.30 6.75
CA HIS A 101 10.90 -9.55 7.27
C HIS A 101 10.18 -10.63 6.47
N LEU A 102 10.17 -10.52 5.14
CA LEU A 102 9.55 -11.50 4.25
C LEU A 102 10.21 -12.89 4.37
N LYS A 103 11.54 -12.95 4.54
CA LYS A 103 12.27 -14.22 4.74
C LYS A 103 11.85 -14.99 5.99
N LYS A 104 11.22 -14.33 6.96
CA LYS A 104 10.63 -14.97 8.14
C LYS A 104 9.23 -15.53 7.88
N GLY A 105 8.70 -15.38 6.66
CA GLY A 105 7.33 -15.72 6.30
C GLY A 105 6.30 -14.65 6.69
N TYR A 106 6.76 -13.45 7.06
CA TYR A 106 5.89 -12.34 7.41
C TYR A 106 5.50 -11.52 6.18
N MET A 107 4.58 -10.58 6.33
CA MET A 107 3.97 -9.86 5.21
C MET A 107 4.02 -8.35 5.44
N ALA A 108 3.86 -7.58 4.36
CA ALA A 108 3.95 -6.13 4.42
C ALA A 108 3.00 -5.45 3.45
N VAL A 109 2.63 -4.20 3.75
CA VAL A 109 2.09 -3.27 2.75
C VAL A 109 3.22 -2.38 2.26
N ALA A 110 3.36 -2.21 0.95
CA ALA A 110 4.36 -1.33 0.34
C ALA A 110 3.69 -0.15 -0.39
N CYS A 111 4.30 1.03 -0.32
CA CYS A 111 3.85 2.29 -0.91
C CYS A 111 4.70 2.63 -2.14
N SER A 112 4.20 2.35 -3.34
CA SER A 112 4.85 2.78 -4.59
C SER A 112 4.64 4.28 -4.80
N ALA A 113 5.67 4.99 -5.24
CA ALA A 113 5.62 6.44 -5.48
C ALA A 113 4.97 6.81 -6.82
N GLY A 114 4.91 5.87 -7.76
CA GLY A 114 4.40 6.07 -9.12
C GLY A 114 5.44 6.66 -10.07
N ASP A 115 4.97 7.37 -11.11
CA ASP A 115 5.80 7.93 -12.16
C ASP A 115 6.76 8.99 -11.62
N ARG A 116 8.00 8.98 -12.11
CA ARG A 116 9.03 10.00 -11.87
C ARG A 116 9.55 10.52 -13.21
N PRO A 117 8.83 11.45 -13.86
CA PRO A 117 9.25 12.02 -15.15
C PRO A 117 10.61 12.74 -15.09
N GLU A 118 10.99 13.24 -13.91
CA GLU A 118 12.31 13.82 -13.64
C GLU A 118 13.48 12.83 -13.85
N GLU A 119 13.18 11.53 -13.91
CA GLU A 119 14.13 10.43 -14.06
C GLU A 119 13.81 9.52 -15.26
N ASP A 120 12.84 9.89 -16.10
CA ASP A 120 12.32 9.04 -17.18
C ASP A 120 11.84 7.66 -16.69
N TYR A 121 11.20 7.64 -15.52
CA TYR A 121 10.71 6.42 -14.88
C TYR A 121 9.19 6.34 -14.86
N ILE A 122 8.67 5.23 -15.41
CA ILE A 122 7.25 4.85 -15.34
C ILE A 122 7.05 3.92 -14.14
N GLY A 123 6.11 4.30 -13.27
CA GLY A 123 5.74 3.57 -12.07
C GLY A 123 5.19 2.19 -12.40
N VAL A 124 5.63 1.19 -11.64
CA VAL A 124 5.34 -0.22 -11.92
C VAL A 124 3.94 -0.58 -11.47
N PHE A 125 3.55 -0.19 -10.26
CA PHE A 125 2.24 -0.53 -9.71
C PHE A 125 1.17 0.53 -9.96
N SER A 126 1.54 1.76 -10.28
CA SER A 126 0.60 2.85 -10.60
C SER A 126 1.36 4.04 -11.20
N HIS A 127 0.64 4.97 -11.82
CA HIS A 127 1.20 6.26 -12.23
C HIS A 127 1.37 7.24 -11.06
N GLY A 128 0.60 7.06 -9.98
CA GLY A 128 0.70 7.85 -8.76
C GLY A 128 0.98 6.98 -7.54
N GLY A 129 0.87 7.58 -6.36
CA GLY A 129 0.98 6.87 -5.08
C GLY A 129 0.01 5.68 -5.03
N HIS A 130 0.50 4.52 -4.60
CA HIS A 130 -0.33 3.31 -4.54
C HIS A 130 0.19 2.32 -3.49
N PHE A 131 -0.75 1.68 -2.79
CA PHE A 131 -0.43 0.63 -1.82
C PHE A 131 -0.64 -0.75 -2.42
N ILE A 132 0.32 -1.65 -2.18
CA ILE A 132 0.28 -3.05 -2.61
C ILE A 132 0.61 -3.97 -1.44
N ALA A 133 0.07 -5.19 -1.43
CA ALA A 133 0.42 -6.18 -0.41
C ALA A 133 1.55 -7.08 -0.90
N VAL A 134 2.63 -7.19 -0.11
CA VAL A 134 3.75 -8.11 -0.35
C VAL A 134 3.58 -9.29 0.60
N VAL A 135 3.27 -10.46 0.03
CA VAL A 135 2.74 -11.61 0.77
C VAL A 135 3.67 -12.83 0.77
N GLY A 136 4.84 -12.71 0.17
CA GLY A 136 5.85 -13.77 0.20
C GLY A 136 7.13 -13.38 -0.52
N ILE A 137 8.19 -14.13 -0.23
CA ILE A 137 9.48 -14.08 -0.91
C ILE A 137 9.95 -15.52 -1.15
N GLU A 138 10.54 -15.76 -2.30
CA GLU A 138 11.14 -17.05 -2.65
C GLU A 138 12.44 -17.27 -1.87
N GLU A 139 12.93 -18.52 -1.85
CA GLU A 139 14.16 -18.89 -1.10
C GLU A 139 15.41 -18.14 -1.55
N ASP A 140 15.45 -17.68 -2.80
CA ASP A 140 16.54 -16.84 -3.31
C ASP A 140 16.60 -15.45 -2.65
N GLY A 141 15.53 -15.06 -1.96
CA GLY A 141 15.44 -13.81 -1.25
C GLY A 141 15.34 -12.60 -2.16
N GLU A 142 15.00 -12.75 -3.44
CA GLU A 142 14.85 -11.68 -4.43
C GLU A 142 13.47 -11.70 -5.09
N HIS A 143 12.95 -12.87 -5.48
CA HIS A 143 11.62 -12.94 -6.11
C HIS A 143 10.52 -12.88 -5.05
N ILE A 144 9.52 -12.03 -5.27
CA ILE A 144 8.43 -11.77 -4.32
C ILE A 144 7.08 -12.03 -4.95
N THR A 145 6.12 -12.36 -4.09
CA THR A 145 4.70 -12.46 -4.43
C THR A 145 3.96 -11.22 -3.93
N VAL A 146 3.21 -10.59 -4.82
CA VAL A 146 2.53 -9.31 -4.59
C VAL A 146 1.06 -9.43 -4.98
N LEU A 147 0.19 -8.74 -4.24
CA LEU A 147 -1.22 -8.57 -4.55
C LEU A 147 -1.52 -7.08 -4.74
N ASP A 148 -1.89 -6.73 -5.96
CA ASP A 148 -2.19 -5.36 -6.35
C ASP A 148 -3.69 -5.08 -6.23
N PRO A 149 -4.12 -4.14 -5.35
CA PRO A 149 -5.53 -3.83 -5.17
C PRO A 149 -6.14 -3.02 -6.32
N SER A 150 -5.37 -2.59 -7.32
CA SER A 150 -5.89 -1.94 -8.53
C SER A 150 -5.53 -2.68 -9.82
N LEU A 151 -5.36 -4.01 -9.75
CA LEU A 151 -5.12 -4.84 -10.93
C LEU A 151 -6.27 -4.69 -11.93
N MET A 152 -5.93 -4.27 -13.15
CA MET A 152 -6.85 -4.18 -14.27
C MET A 152 -6.31 -5.03 -15.42
N PRO A 153 -7.17 -5.47 -16.36
CA PRO A 153 -6.69 -6.06 -17.61
C PRO A 153 -5.63 -5.19 -18.25
N ASP A 154 -4.57 -5.82 -18.75
CA ASP A 154 -3.47 -5.19 -19.48
C ASP A 154 -2.62 -4.16 -18.71
N LYS A 155 -2.86 -3.93 -17.40
CA LYS A 155 -2.10 -2.98 -16.58
C LYS A 155 -0.59 -3.12 -16.69
N TYR A 156 -0.09 -4.36 -16.70
CA TYR A 156 1.34 -4.69 -16.80
C TYR A 156 1.83 -4.94 -18.24
N GLN A 157 0.97 -4.76 -19.24
CA GLN A 157 1.36 -4.77 -20.66
C GLN A 157 1.80 -3.38 -21.15
N GLU A 158 1.69 -2.36 -20.31
CA GLU A 158 2.14 -1.00 -20.61
C GLU A 158 3.66 -0.92 -20.74
N ASP A 159 4.12 -0.11 -21.69
CA ASP A 159 5.54 0.18 -21.85
C ASP A 159 6.11 0.79 -20.57
N GLY A 160 7.27 0.31 -20.13
CA GLY A 160 7.84 0.65 -18.82
C GLY A 160 7.38 -0.25 -17.67
N ARG A 161 6.28 -1.01 -17.80
CA ARG A 161 5.86 -2.05 -16.84
C ARG A 161 6.10 -3.47 -17.34
N ARG A 162 6.09 -3.67 -18.67
CA ARG A 162 6.38 -4.98 -19.30
C ARG A 162 7.65 -5.60 -18.72
N ASP A 163 7.62 -6.92 -18.57
CA ASP A 163 8.72 -7.76 -18.08
C ASP A 163 9.16 -7.52 -16.63
N LYS A 164 8.67 -6.47 -15.96
CA LYS A 164 8.91 -6.22 -14.52
C LYS A 164 8.00 -7.05 -13.62
N VAL A 165 6.83 -7.46 -14.12
CA VAL A 165 5.83 -8.20 -13.35
C VAL A 165 5.29 -9.37 -14.18
N ILE A 166 5.35 -10.57 -13.60
CA ILE A 166 4.70 -11.76 -14.13
C ILE A 166 3.31 -11.85 -13.50
N VAL A 167 2.28 -11.86 -14.34
CA VAL A 167 0.87 -11.89 -13.92
C VAL A 167 0.36 -13.34 -13.94
N ASN A 168 -0.04 -13.87 -12.79
CA ASN A 168 -0.69 -15.18 -12.65
C ASN A 168 -2.05 -15.03 -11.97
N GLY A 169 -3.07 -14.67 -12.77
CA GLY A 169 -4.37 -14.27 -12.24
C GLY A 169 -4.21 -13.02 -11.36
N ASN A 170 -4.62 -13.11 -10.09
CA ASN A 170 -4.49 -12.03 -9.11
C ASN A 170 -3.20 -12.10 -8.29
N VAL A 171 -2.37 -13.12 -8.53
CA VAL A 171 -1.08 -13.32 -7.85
C VAL A 171 0.01 -12.82 -8.79
N LEU A 172 0.74 -11.81 -8.35
CA LEU A 172 1.78 -11.17 -9.15
C LEU A 172 3.15 -11.58 -8.63
N HIS A 173 4.08 -11.82 -9.54
CA HIS A 173 5.46 -12.09 -9.20
C HIS A 173 6.36 -11.01 -9.77
N THR A 174 7.25 -10.48 -8.94
CA THR A 174 8.27 -9.49 -9.32
C THR A 174 9.48 -9.68 -8.43
N THR A 175 10.39 -8.70 -8.37
CA THR A 175 11.58 -8.78 -7.52
C THR A 175 11.65 -7.67 -6.50
N MET A 176 12.38 -7.90 -5.41
CA MET A 176 12.71 -6.89 -4.41
C MET A 176 13.36 -5.66 -5.04
N LYS A 177 14.22 -5.84 -6.05
CA LYS A 177 14.80 -4.73 -6.81
C LYS A 177 13.75 -3.86 -7.50
N VAL A 178 12.77 -4.48 -8.17
CA VAL A 178 11.69 -3.74 -8.85
C VAL A 178 10.85 -2.99 -7.82
N LEU A 179 10.44 -3.67 -6.74
CA LEU A 179 9.64 -3.07 -5.67
C LEU A 179 10.38 -1.90 -5.01
N ALA A 180 11.65 -2.09 -4.64
CA ALA A 180 12.44 -1.07 -3.96
C ALA A 180 12.64 0.19 -4.81
N GLU A 181 12.83 0.02 -6.13
CA GLU A 181 12.91 1.14 -7.06
C GLU A 181 11.56 1.85 -7.23
N ASP A 182 10.44 1.12 -7.23
CA ASP A 182 9.11 1.72 -7.38
C ASP A 182 8.64 2.42 -6.09
N CYS A 183 9.10 1.95 -4.93
CA CYS A 183 8.85 2.50 -3.62
C CYS A 183 9.84 3.60 -3.21
N ARG A 184 10.80 3.98 -4.05
CA ARG A 184 11.80 4.99 -3.66
C ARG A 184 11.13 6.31 -3.30
N TYR A 185 11.59 6.93 -2.21
CA TYR A 185 11.12 8.25 -1.82
C TYR A 185 11.32 9.27 -2.95
N ARG A 186 10.30 10.10 -3.14
CA ARG A 186 10.28 11.18 -4.11
C ARG A 186 10.05 12.49 -3.38
N GLU A 187 10.91 13.48 -3.64
CA GLU A 187 10.79 14.81 -3.03
C GLU A 187 9.50 15.51 -3.46
N ILE A 188 8.87 16.25 -2.53
CA ILE A 188 7.60 16.97 -2.74
C ILE A 188 7.61 17.83 -4.01
N LYS A 189 8.74 18.52 -4.28
CA LYS A 189 8.91 19.42 -5.44
C LYS A 189 8.72 18.74 -6.81
N TYR A 190 8.87 17.42 -6.89
CA TYR A 190 8.75 16.68 -8.14
C TYR A 190 7.32 16.16 -8.40
N TYR A 191 6.43 16.16 -7.42
CA TYR A 191 5.04 15.81 -7.67
C TYR A 191 4.36 16.87 -8.55
N ALA A 192 3.47 16.41 -9.41
CA ALA A 192 2.62 17.28 -10.22
C ALA A 192 1.70 18.13 -9.32
N ASP A 193 1.39 19.34 -9.78
CA ASP A 193 0.44 20.20 -9.07
C ASP A 193 -0.94 19.53 -9.00
N GLY A 194 -1.53 19.52 -7.81
CA GLY A 194 -2.79 18.83 -7.54
C GLY A 194 -3.02 18.65 -6.04
N ASP A 195 -4.12 18.01 -5.67
CA ASP A 195 -4.51 17.85 -4.25
C ASP A 195 -3.45 17.08 -3.46
N PHE A 196 -2.83 16.07 -4.07
CA PHE A 196 -1.79 15.28 -3.41
C PHE A 196 -0.58 16.12 -3.02
N LYS A 197 -0.08 16.96 -3.94
CA LYS A 197 1.05 17.86 -3.65
C LYS A 197 0.68 18.93 -2.64
N LYS A 198 -0.51 19.53 -2.77
CA LYS A 198 -1.01 20.53 -1.80
C LYS A 198 -1.18 19.95 -0.41
N TRP A 199 -1.57 18.69 -0.30
CA TRP A 199 -1.63 17.97 0.97
C TRP A 199 -0.22 17.74 1.52
N LEU A 200 0.72 17.22 0.72
CA LEU A 200 2.12 17.05 1.14
C LEU A 200 2.78 18.35 1.62
N GLU A 201 2.46 19.49 1.00
CA GLU A 201 3.00 20.81 1.39
C GLU A 201 2.43 21.36 2.71
N GLN A 202 1.27 20.84 3.15
CA GLN A 202 0.63 21.19 4.42
C GLN A 202 1.06 20.27 5.57
N GLU A 203 1.39 19.02 5.24
CA GLU A 203 1.89 18.03 6.19
C GLU A 203 3.36 18.28 6.58
N GLU A 204 3.78 17.69 7.71
CA GLU A 204 5.15 17.79 8.21
C GLU A 204 6.20 17.34 7.18
N PRO A 205 7.45 17.85 7.23
CA PRO A 205 8.50 17.61 6.23
C PRO A 205 8.93 16.15 6.01
N ASP A 206 8.41 15.22 6.82
CA ASP A 206 8.64 13.78 6.73
C ASP A 206 7.43 12.99 6.21
N ALA A 207 6.34 13.67 5.84
CA ALA A 207 5.16 13.03 5.26
C ALA A 207 5.52 12.22 4.01
N ASN A 208 4.92 11.04 3.88
CA ASN A 208 5.14 10.12 2.75
C ASN A 208 6.60 9.65 2.60
N LYS A 209 7.42 9.69 3.67
CA LYS A 209 8.73 9.01 3.68
C LYS A 209 8.61 7.52 3.90
N ASP A 210 7.63 7.08 4.68
CA ASP A 210 7.41 5.67 4.97
C ASP A 210 6.97 4.90 3.72
N ARG A 211 7.64 3.79 3.44
CA ARG A 211 7.42 2.98 2.24
C ARG A 211 6.92 1.58 2.52
N TYR A 212 7.22 1.03 3.69
CA TYR A 212 6.89 -0.34 4.05
C TYR A 212 6.28 -0.40 5.45
N PHE A 213 5.15 -1.09 5.55
CA PHE A 213 4.42 -1.35 6.77
C PHE A 213 4.49 -2.86 7.03
N LEU A 214 5.45 -3.25 7.85
CA LEU A 214 5.85 -4.63 8.09
C LEU A 214 5.03 -5.20 9.25
N PHE A 215 4.15 -6.16 8.96
CA PHE A 215 3.32 -6.81 9.98
C PHE A 215 3.90 -8.17 10.33
N SER A 216 4.00 -8.49 11.61
CA SER A 216 4.41 -9.83 12.07
C SER A 216 3.56 -10.29 13.24
N PRO A 217 3.42 -11.61 13.46
CA PRO A 217 2.88 -12.11 14.71
C PRO A 217 3.71 -11.57 15.88
N LYS A 218 3.05 -11.23 17.00
CA LYS A 218 3.80 -10.94 18.22
C LYS A 218 4.67 -12.13 18.59
N ALA A 219 5.90 -11.84 19.02
CA ALA A 219 6.74 -12.88 19.61
C ALA A 219 5.94 -13.54 20.73
N SER A 220 5.70 -14.85 20.65
CA SER A 220 5.09 -15.57 21.76
C SER A 220 5.98 -15.34 22.98
N GLU A 221 5.49 -14.62 23.98
CA GLU A 221 6.10 -14.67 25.30
C GLU A 221 6.08 -16.15 25.69
N SER A 222 7.26 -16.77 25.67
CA SER A 222 7.44 -18.13 26.16
C SER A 222 6.96 -18.15 27.60
N ARG A 223 5.74 -18.65 27.81
CA ARG A 223 5.18 -18.96 29.13
C ARG A 223 5.97 -20.09 29.78
#